data_AF-Q2KJU6-F1
#
_entry.id   AF-Q2KJU6-F1
#
_cell.length_a   1.000
_cell.length_b   1.000
_cell.length_c   1.000
_cell.angle_alpha   90.00
_cell.angle_beta   90.00
_cell.angle_gamma   90.00
#
_symmetry.space_group_name_H-M   'P 1'
#
loop_
_entity.id
_entity.type
_entity.pdbx_description
1 polymer ?
#
loop_
_entity_poly.entity_id
_entity_poly.type
_entity_poly.pdbx_seq_one_letter_code
_entity_poly.pdbx_strand_id
1 'polypeptide(L)'
;MPGFDYKFLEKPKRRLLCPLCGKPMREPVQVSTCGHRFCDTCLQEFLSEGVFKWPFARRVTFSLLDQSDPGLAKPQHVTETFHPDPNWKNFQKPGTWRGSLDESSLGFGYPKFISHQDIRKRNYVRDDAVFIRAAVELPRKILS
;
A
#
# COMPACT_ATOMS: atom_id res chain seq x y z
N MET A 1 -22.39 -7.15 11.38
CA MET A 1 -23.37 -7.16 10.25
C MET A 1 -22.97 -6.07 9.25
N PRO A 2 -22.81 -6.40 7.96
CA PRO A 2 -22.50 -5.43 6.90
C PRO A 2 -23.59 -4.37 6.70
N GLY A 3 -23.22 -3.09 6.83
CA GLY A 3 -24.05 -1.95 6.44
C GLY A 3 -25.44 -1.86 7.11
N PHE A 4 -26.22 -0.88 6.65
CA PHE A 4 -27.63 -0.74 7.00
C PHE A 4 -28.52 -1.24 5.87
N ASP A 5 -29.50 -2.08 6.22
CA ASP A 5 -30.52 -2.60 5.30
C ASP A 5 -31.89 -2.01 5.66
N TYR A 6 -31.97 -0.68 5.61
CA TYR A 6 -33.18 0.07 5.88
C TYR A 6 -33.67 0.77 4.62
N LYS A 7 -34.98 1.00 4.56
CA LYS A 7 -35.57 1.89 3.58
C LYS A 7 -35.40 3.32 4.08
N PHE A 8 -34.47 4.06 3.48
CA PHE A 8 -34.26 5.47 3.80
C PHE A 8 -35.32 6.33 3.13
N LEU A 9 -35.75 7.41 3.80
CA LEU A 9 -36.66 8.41 3.23
C LEU A 9 -36.05 9.06 1.97
N GLU A 10 -34.75 9.32 2.02
CA GLU A 10 -33.96 9.84 0.91
C GLU A 10 -32.87 8.86 0.50
N LYS A 11 -32.56 8.81 -0.80
CA LYS A 11 -31.48 7.97 -1.31
C LYS A 11 -30.14 8.45 -0.73
N PRO A 12 -29.40 7.59 0.01
CA PRO A 12 -28.10 7.98 0.56
C PRO A 12 -27.12 8.35 -0.55
N LYS A 13 -26.35 9.42 -0.33
CA LYS A 13 -25.30 9.86 -1.26
C LYS A 13 -24.23 8.77 -1.39
N ARG A 14 -23.64 8.62 -2.59
CA ARG A 14 -22.65 7.57 -2.88
C ARG A 14 -21.50 7.48 -1.86
N ARG A 15 -21.01 8.62 -1.37
CA ARG A 15 -19.95 8.70 -0.35
C ARG A 15 -20.30 8.09 1.02
N LEU A 16 -21.58 7.83 1.26
CA LEU A 16 -22.10 7.22 2.49
C LEU A 16 -22.28 5.70 2.33
N LEU A 17 -22.09 5.18 1.12
CA LEU A 17 -22.19 3.77 0.82
C LEU A 17 -20.82 3.12 1.01
N CYS A 18 -20.83 1.92 1.60
CA CYS A 18 -19.65 1.09 1.74
C CYS A 18 -19.30 0.47 0.38
N PRO A 19 -18.07 0.63 -0.13
CA PRO A 19 -17.64 -0.01 -1.38
C PRO A 19 -17.74 -1.54 -1.40
N LEU A 20 -17.53 -2.18 -0.25
CA LEU A 20 -17.48 -3.65 -0.17
C LEU A 20 -18.86 -4.32 -0.21
N CYS A 21 -19.88 -3.71 0.39
CA CYS A 21 -21.23 -4.29 0.47
C CYS A 21 -22.30 -3.48 -0.28
N GLY A 22 -21.98 -2.29 -0.79
CA GLY A 22 -22.89 -1.40 -1.52
C GLY A 22 -23.97 -0.72 -0.67
N LYS A 23 -24.05 -1.02 0.63
CA LYS A 23 -25.05 -0.49 1.56
C LYS A 23 -24.54 0.75 2.31
N PRO A 24 -25.42 1.61 2.87
CA PRO A 24 -25.01 2.69 3.77
C PRO A 24 -24.15 2.16 4.91
N MET A 25 -23.03 2.83 5.17
CA MET A 25 -22.01 2.33 6.10
C MET A 25 -22.56 2.21 7.52
N ARG A 26 -22.34 1.04 8.14
CA ARG A 26 -22.51 0.82 9.57
C ARG A 26 -21.13 0.88 10.21
N GLU A 27 -20.99 1.67 11.28
CA GLU A 27 -19.72 1.87 11.99
C GLU A 27 -18.58 2.19 11.00
N PRO A 28 -18.65 3.35 10.32
CA PRO A 28 -17.72 3.67 9.24
C PRO A 28 -16.29 3.81 9.74
N VAL A 29 -15.37 3.07 9.15
CA VAL A 29 -13.92 3.17 9.38
C VAL A 29 -13.27 3.82 8.16
N GLN A 30 -12.39 4.80 8.40
CA GLN A 30 -11.64 5.49 7.35
C GLN A 30 -10.20 4.96 7.27
N VAL A 31 -9.78 4.57 6.06
CA VAL A 31 -8.40 4.16 5.80
C VAL A 31 -7.52 5.41 5.78
N SER A 32 -6.57 5.51 6.71
CA SER A 32 -5.74 6.71 6.89
C SER A 32 -4.90 7.06 5.66
N THR A 33 -4.46 6.06 4.90
CA THR A 33 -3.56 6.24 3.76
C THR A 33 -4.25 6.74 2.49
N CYS A 34 -5.56 6.52 2.33
CA CYS A 34 -6.28 6.87 1.10
C CYS A 34 -7.65 7.53 1.32
N GLY A 35 -8.09 7.70 2.57
CA GLY A 35 -9.33 8.40 2.93
C GLY A 35 -10.63 7.66 2.62
N HIS A 36 -10.59 6.47 2.00
CA HIS A 36 -11.76 5.66 1.70
C HIS A 36 -12.42 5.14 2.99
N ARG A 37 -13.75 5.02 2.98
CA ARG A 37 -14.54 4.58 4.13
C ARG A 37 -15.29 3.29 3.84
N PHE A 38 -15.38 2.43 4.84
CA PHE A 38 -16.02 1.11 4.77
C PHE A 38 -16.81 0.86 6.06
N CYS A 39 -17.73 -0.10 6.06
CA CYS A 39 -18.23 -0.63 7.34
C CYS A 39 -17.08 -1.32 8.08
N ASP A 40 -17.00 -1.20 9.41
CA ASP A 40 -15.98 -1.88 10.22
C ASP A 40 -15.92 -3.38 9.91
N THR A 41 -17.08 -4.07 9.97
CA THR A 41 -17.13 -5.51 9.70
C THR A 41 -16.72 -5.87 8.28
N CYS A 42 -17.08 -5.06 7.28
CA CYS A 42 -16.68 -5.33 5.89
C CYS A 42 -15.17 -5.18 5.70
N LEU A 43 -14.58 -4.15 6.31
CA LEU A 43 -13.13 -3.94 6.24
C LEU A 43 -12.39 -5.07 6.98
N GLN A 44 -12.85 -5.43 8.18
CA GLN A 44 -12.27 -6.54 8.95
C GLN A 44 -12.35 -7.87 8.20
N GLU A 45 -13.53 -8.24 7.67
CA GLU A 45 -13.73 -9.44 6.86
C GLU A 45 -12.79 -9.44 5.65
N PHE A 46 -12.79 -8.34 4.88
CA PHE A 46 -11.92 -8.20 3.72
C PHE A 46 -10.44 -8.36 4.09
N LEU A 47 -9.98 -7.74 5.18
CA LEU A 47 -8.61 -7.87 5.69
C LEU A 47 -8.29 -9.31 6.16
N SER A 48 -9.26 -9.99 6.78
CA SER A 48 -9.13 -11.32 7.35
C SER A 48 -9.13 -12.45 6.31
N GLU A 49 -9.80 -12.28 5.17
CA GLU A 49 -9.84 -13.26 4.06
C GLU A 49 -8.50 -13.37 3.30
N GLY A 50 -7.42 -12.76 3.80
CA GLY A 50 -6.11 -12.84 3.18
C GLY A 50 -6.02 -11.95 1.94
N VAL A 51 -6.19 -10.64 2.12
CA VAL A 51 -5.95 -9.59 1.08
C VAL A 51 -4.63 -9.82 0.34
N PHE A 52 -3.65 -10.39 1.04
CA PHE A 52 -2.44 -10.93 0.46
C PHE A 52 -2.70 -12.34 -0.07
N LYS A 53 -3.33 -12.39 -1.25
CA LYS A 53 -3.31 -13.61 -2.08
C LYS A 53 -1.85 -13.98 -2.33
N TRP A 54 -1.56 -15.27 -2.21
CA TRP A 54 -0.25 -15.83 -2.49
C TRP A 54 -0.28 -16.62 -3.80
N PRO A 55 0.78 -16.55 -4.62
CA PRO A 55 1.97 -15.71 -4.44
C PRO A 55 1.63 -14.21 -4.53
N PHE A 56 2.37 -13.38 -3.80
CA PHE A 56 2.17 -11.94 -3.77
C PHE A 56 2.49 -11.38 -5.15
N ALA A 57 1.50 -10.74 -5.79
CA ALA A 57 1.59 -10.28 -7.18
C ALA A 57 1.21 -8.79 -7.34
N ARG A 58 1.27 -8.01 -6.25
CA ARG A 58 0.92 -6.59 -6.29
C ARG A 58 2.15 -5.76 -6.63
N ARG A 59 1.99 -4.77 -7.52
CA ARG A 59 3.06 -3.83 -7.87
C ARG A 59 3.58 -3.13 -6.61
N VAL A 60 4.89 -3.11 -6.45
CA VAL A 60 5.57 -2.44 -5.33
C VAL A 60 6.48 -1.35 -5.89
N THR A 61 6.41 -0.19 -5.27
CA THR A 61 7.21 0.98 -5.63
C THR A 61 7.98 1.44 -4.40
N PHE A 62 9.29 1.59 -4.53
CA PHE A 62 10.15 2.21 -3.54
C PHE A 62 10.58 3.60 -4.03
N SER A 63 10.51 4.60 -3.16
CA SER A 63 10.97 5.96 -3.45
C SER A 63 11.91 6.46 -2.35
N LEU A 64 13.07 7.01 -2.73
CA LEU A 64 13.87 7.89 -1.88
C LEU A 64 13.38 9.32 -2.07
N LEU A 65 12.94 9.96 -1.00
CA LEU A 65 12.30 11.26 -1.07
C LEU A 65 13.32 12.40 -1.10
N ASP A 66 13.32 13.17 -2.17
CA ASP A 66 13.82 14.56 -2.16
C ASP A 66 13.00 15.40 -1.15
N GLN A 67 13.66 15.94 -0.13
CA GLN A 67 13.08 16.69 1.00
C GLN A 67 13.00 18.20 0.74
N SER A 68 13.08 18.63 -0.52
CA SER A 68 12.88 20.02 -0.92
C SER A 68 11.47 20.51 -0.58
N ASP A 69 11.33 21.78 -0.20
CA ASP A 69 10.02 22.41 0.04
C ASP A 69 9.19 22.40 -1.25
N PRO A 70 8.04 21.69 -1.29
CA PRO A 70 7.18 21.64 -2.47
C PRO A 70 6.64 23.00 -2.93
N GLY A 71 6.59 24.00 -2.03
CA GLY A 71 6.19 25.36 -2.34
C GLY A 71 7.27 26.19 -3.07
N LEU A 72 8.53 25.77 -2.98
CA LEU A 72 9.67 26.47 -3.61
C LEU A 72 10.17 25.75 -4.87
N ALA A 73 10.24 24.42 -4.84
CA ALA A 73 10.68 23.62 -5.97
C ALA A 73 9.99 22.27 -5.96
N LYS A 74 9.66 21.75 -7.15
CA LYS A 74 9.10 20.40 -7.28
C LYS A 74 10.12 19.36 -6.79
N PRO A 75 9.82 18.57 -5.75
CA PRO A 75 10.72 17.51 -5.29
C PRO A 75 10.92 16.46 -6.40
N GLN A 76 12.16 16.00 -6.57
CA GLN A 76 12.49 14.95 -7.54
C GLN A 76 12.90 13.68 -6.82
N HIS A 77 11.92 12.89 -6.39
CA HIS A 77 12.19 11.61 -5.73
C HIS A 77 12.81 10.59 -6.69
N VAL A 78 13.80 9.82 -6.24
CA VAL A 78 14.28 8.65 -6.98
C VAL A 78 13.34 7.50 -6.70
N THR A 79 12.82 6.85 -7.74
CA THR A 79 11.76 5.85 -7.60
C THR A 79 12.04 4.64 -8.48
N GLU A 80 11.96 3.45 -7.90
CA GLU A 80 12.00 2.18 -8.63
C GLU A 80 10.73 1.39 -8.36
N THR A 81 10.29 0.62 -9.35
CA THR A 81 9.03 -0.14 -9.28
C THR A 81 9.20 -1.52 -9.89
N PHE A 82 8.76 -2.55 -9.16
CA PHE A 82 8.74 -3.92 -9.65
C PHE A 82 7.35 -4.54 -9.57
N HIS A 83 7.19 -5.56 -10.41
CA HIS A 83 6.06 -6.47 -10.41
C HIS A 83 6.58 -7.80 -9.87
N PRO A 84 6.13 -8.22 -8.67
CA PRO A 84 6.51 -9.51 -8.12
C PRO A 84 6.24 -10.65 -9.11
N ASP A 85 7.22 -11.49 -9.37
CA ASP A 85 7.06 -12.70 -10.17
C ASP A 85 6.45 -13.82 -9.30
N PRO A 86 5.26 -14.34 -9.63
CA PRO A 86 4.61 -15.43 -8.91
C PRO A 86 5.45 -16.70 -8.73
N ASN A 87 6.48 -16.91 -9.54
CA ASN A 87 7.34 -18.10 -9.47
C ASN A 87 8.51 -17.94 -8.51
N TRP A 88 8.78 -16.73 -8.03
CA TRP A 88 9.93 -16.48 -7.16
C TRP A 88 9.59 -16.81 -5.71
N LYS A 89 10.55 -17.41 -5.01
CA LYS A 89 10.39 -17.83 -3.61
C LYS A 89 10.05 -16.66 -2.67
N ASN A 90 10.64 -15.48 -2.92
CA ASN A 90 10.46 -14.26 -2.12
C ASN A 90 9.00 -13.77 -2.06
N PHE A 91 8.17 -14.22 -3.00
CA PHE A 91 6.77 -13.82 -3.11
C PHE A 91 5.81 -14.97 -2.82
N GLN A 92 6.26 -16.09 -2.25
CA GLN A 92 5.39 -17.18 -1.78
C GLN A 92 4.86 -16.93 -0.36
N LYS A 93 3.80 -17.65 0.03
CA LYS A 93 3.19 -17.53 1.37
C LYS A 93 4.23 -17.70 2.48
N PRO A 94 4.40 -16.71 3.38
CA PRO A 94 5.25 -16.83 4.55
C PRO A 94 4.70 -17.93 5.45
N GLY A 95 5.40 -19.06 5.55
CA GLY A 95 4.92 -20.19 6.32
C GLY A 95 5.71 -21.49 6.15
N THR A 96 6.41 -21.67 5.03
CA THR A 96 7.14 -22.92 4.73
C THR A 96 8.66 -22.83 4.90
N TRP A 97 9.23 -21.62 5.08
CA TRP A 97 10.67 -21.37 4.98
C TRP A 97 11.29 -20.67 6.22
N ARG A 98 10.54 -20.45 7.30
CA ARG A 98 11.10 -19.88 8.53
C ARG A 98 12.10 -20.88 9.14
N GLY A 99 13.38 -20.73 8.79
CA GLY A 99 14.47 -21.60 9.24
C GLY A 99 15.43 -22.05 8.13
N SER A 100 15.13 -21.85 6.84
CA SER A 100 16.12 -22.10 5.78
C SER A 100 17.05 -20.91 5.65
N LEU A 101 18.36 -21.16 5.81
CA LEU A 101 19.43 -20.23 5.50
C LEU A 101 19.64 -20.09 3.97
N ASP A 102 18.56 -20.12 3.19
CA ASP A 102 18.61 -20.06 1.72
C ASP A 102 18.42 -18.63 1.21
N GLU A 103 18.83 -18.38 -0.03
CA GLU A 103 18.80 -17.04 -0.64
C GLU A 103 17.42 -16.40 -0.70
N SER A 104 16.35 -17.16 -0.46
CA SER A 104 14.99 -16.61 -0.35
C SER A 104 14.75 -15.80 0.94
N SER A 105 15.70 -15.88 1.88
CA SER A 105 15.80 -14.96 3.03
C SER A 105 16.35 -13.58 2.66
N LEU A 106 17.00 -13.43 1.49
CA LEU A 106 17.52 -12.16 1.02
C LEU A 106 16.37 -11.34 0.43
N GLY A 107 16.20 -10.11 0.93
CA GLY A 107 15.15 -9.22 0.46
C GLY A 107 15.26 -8.93 -1.04
N PHE A 108 14.11 -8.76 -1.70
CA PHE A 108 14.07 -8.35 -3.10
C PHE A 108 14.04 -6.82 -3.23
N GLY A 109 14.85 -6.27 -4.13
CA GLY A 109 14.93 -4.83 -4.37
C GLY A 109 16.01 -4.46 -5.37
N TYR A 110 16.49 -3.22 -5.30
CA TYR A 110 17.45 -2.67 -6.24
C TYR A 110 18.78 -2.39 -5.53
N PRO A 111 19.79 -3.27 -5.65
CA PRO A 111 21.06 -3.09 -4.95
C PRO A 111 21.82 -1.83 -5.40
N LYS A 112 21.49 -1.29 -6.58
CA LYS A 112 22.04 -0.04 -7.13
C LYS A 112 20.94 1.03 -7.29
N PHE A 113 20.16 1.26 -6.23
CA PHE A 113 19.02 2.20 -6.25
C PHE A 113 19.43 3.66 -6.52
N ILE A 114 20.52 4.13 -5.92
CA ILE A 114 21.10 5.46 -6.16
C ILE A 114 22.60 5.43 -5.84
N SER A 115 23.42 6.19 -6.58
CA SER A 115 24.84 6.31 -6.26
C SER A 115 25.09 7.25 -5.07
N HIS A 116 26.19 7.04 -4.33
CA HIS A 116 26.59 7.93 -3.24
C HIS A 116 26.94 9.35 -3.71
N GLN A 117 27.26 9.53 -4.99
CA GLN A 117 27.47 10.86 -5.56
C GLN A 117 26.12 11.54 -5.83
N ASP A 118 25.16 10.82 -6.40
CA ASP A 118 23.84 11.36 -6.75
C ASP A 118 22.96 11.66 -5.55
N ILE A 119 23.06 10.87 -4.48
CA ILE A 119 22.31 11.13 -3.23
C ILE A 119 22.68 12.47 -2.59
N ARG A 120 23.87 13.02 -2.90
CA ARG A 120 24.33 14.33 -2.42
C ARG A 120 23.95 15.50 -3.34
N LYS A 121 23.43 15.24 -4.55
CA LYS A 121 23.12 16.29 -5.55
C LYS A 121 21.85 17.09 -5.23
N ARG A 122 21.00 16.59 -4.33
CA ARG A 122 19.72 17.21 -3.92
C ARG A 122 19.49 17.02 -2.43
N ASN A 123 18.34 17.48 -1.94
CA ASN A 123 17.92 17.35 -0.55
C ASN A 123 17.42 15.93 -0.20
N TYR A 124 18.08 14.88 -0.70
CA TYR A 124 17.74 13.50 -0.33
C TYR A 124 18.16 13.17 1.10
N VAL A 125 19.29 13.73 1.54
CA VAL A 125 19.77 13.68 2.94
C VAL A 125 19.64 15.08 3.52
N ARG A 126 18.96 15.21 4.65
CA ARG A 126 18.80 16.47 5.37
C ARG A 126 18.72 16.15 6.85
N ASP A 127 19.40 16.94 7.67
CA ASP A 127 19.42 16.75 9.14
C ASP A 127 19.81 15.32 9.54
N ASP A 128 20.80 14.76 8.82
CA ASP A 128 21.29 13.37 8.95
C ASP A 128 20.20 12.29 8.78
N ALA A 129 19.10 12.63 8.09
CA ALA A 129 17.97 11.76 7.85
C ALA A 129 17.68 11.58 6.35
N VAL A 130 17.21 10.37 6.01
CA VAL A 130 16.61 10.04 4.71
C VAL A 130 15.19 9.53 4.92
N PHE A 131 14.32 9.82 3.96
CA PHE A 131 12.96 9.28 3.96
C PHE A 131 12.77 8.33 2.78
N ILE A 132 12.41 7.08 3.09
CA ILE A 132 12.08 6.05 2.11
C ILE A 132 10.58 5.78 2.19
N ARG A 133 9.92 5.80 1.04
CA ARG A 133 8.50 5.45 0.90
C ARG A 133 8.38 4.13 0.15
N ALA A 134 7.73 3.15 0.78
CA ALA A 134 7.26 1.94 0.11
C ALA A 134 5.75 2.07 -0.17
N ALA A 135 5.34 1.86 -1.41
CA ALA A 135 3.95 1.88 -1.82
C ALA A 135 3.60 0.55 -2.50
N VAL A 136 2.45 -0.01 -2.13
CA VAL A 136 1.91 -1.25 -2.71
C VAL A 136 0.58 -0.93 -3.37
N GLU A 137 0.37 -1.43 -4.59
CA GLU A 137 -0.90 -1.24 -5.30
C GLU A 137 -2.06 -1.86 -4.52
N LEU A 138 -3.04 -1.01 -4.16
CA LEU A 138 -4.25 -1.46 -3.46
C LEU A 138 -5.13 -2.30 -4.39
N PRO A 139 -5.79 -3.35 -3.87
CA PRO A 139 -6.84 -4.06 -4.60
C PRO A 139 -7.90 -3.11 -5.16
N ARG A 140 -8.29 -3.30 -6.43
CA ARG A 140 -9.35 -2.51 -7.08
C ARG A 140 -10.67 -2.45 -6.29
N LYS A 141 -11.00 -3.52 -5.54
CA LYS A 141 -12.19 -3.56 -4.66
C LYS A 141 -12.17 -2.51 -3.54
N ILE A 142 -11.00 -1.97 -3.19
CA ILE A 142 -10.84 -0.88 -2.20
C ILE A 142 -10.95 0.49 -2.89
N LEU A 143 -10.68 0.57 -4.20
CA LEU A 143 -10.60 1.82 -4.97
C LEU A 143 -11.89 2.18 -5.72
N SER A 144 -12.85 1.25 -5.83
CA SER A 144 -14.16 1.44 -6.45
C SER A 144 -15.16 2.07 -5.49
#